data_AF-A9Y0V5-F1
#
_entry.id   AF-A9Y0V5-F1
#
_cell.length_a   1.000
_cell.length_b   1.000
_cell.length_c   1.000
_cell.angle_alpha   90.00
_cell.angle_beta   90.00
_cell.angle_gamma   90.00
#
_symmetry.space_group_name_H-M   'P 1'
#
loop_
_entity.id
_entity.type
_entity.pdbx_description
1 polymer ?
#
loop_
_entity_poly.entity_id
_entity_poly.type
_entity_poly.pdbx_seq_one_letter_code
_entity_poly.pdbx_strand_id
1 'polypeptide(L)'
;CIHRDVAARNVLLTSRREAKICDFGLARDIMNDSNYVVKGNARLPVKWMAPESIFDCVYTVQSDVWSYGILLWEIFSLGKSPYPSMAVDTRFYKMVKRGYQMSQPDFAPPE
;
A
#
# COMPACT_ATOMS: atom_id res chain seq x y z
N CYS A 1 -2.77 10.55 -12.17
CA CYS A 1 -1.82 10.46 -11.02
C CYS A 1 -2.00 9.13 -10.27
N ILE A 2 -0.89 8.44 -9.99
CA ILE A 2 -0.75 7.25 -9.13
C ILE A 2 -0.01 7.70 -7.87
N HIS A 3 -0.46 7.31 -6.68
CA HIS A 3 0.10 7.74 -5.41
C HIS A 3 1.33 6.91 -4.98
N ARG A 4 1.30 5.59 -5.15
CA ARG A 4 2.40 4.64 -4.83
C ARG A 4 2.76 4.49 -3.35
N ASP A 5 2.04 5.17 -2.45
CA ASP A 5 2.22 5.07 -0.99
C ASP A 5 0.90 5.34 -0.25
N VAL A 6 -0.18 4.71 -0.71
CA VAL A 6 -1.47 4.78 0.00
C VAL A 6 -1.38 3.92 1.26
N ALA A 7 -1.43 4.56 2.42
CA ALA A 7 -1.33 3.93 3.75
C ALA A 7 -1.97 4.83 4.81
N ALA A 8 -2.35 4.27 5.97
CA ALA A 8 -3.01 5.05 7.03
C ALA A 8 -2.15 6.24 7.52
N ARG A 9 -0.82 6.07 7.58
CA ARG A 9 0.14 7.15 7.91
C ARG A 9 0.07 8.37 6.98
N ASN A 10 -0.43 8.18 5.75
CA ASN A 10 -0.51 9.19 4.71
C ASN A 10 -1.96 9.70 4.53
N VAL A 11 -2.83 9.47 5.52
CA VAL A 11 -4.18 10.03 5.60
C VAL A 11 -4.27 10.89 6.86
N LEU A 12 -4.48 12.19 6.66
CA LEU A 12 -4.63 13.16 7.74
C LEU A 12 -6.12 13.38 8.05
N LEU A 13 -6.44 13.58 9.33
CA LEU A 13 -7.77 13.95 9.78
C LEU A 13 -7.81 15.44 10.14
N THR A 14 -8.79 16.16 9.62
CA THR A 14 -9.07 17.53 10.07
C THR A 14 -9.79 17.54 11.42
N SER A 15 -9.90 18.70 12.05
CA SER A 15 -10.71 18.88 13.28
C SER A 15 -12.19 18.52 13.10
N ARG A 16 -12.68 18.48 11.86
CA ARG A 16 -14.05 18.07 11.49
C ARG A 16 -14.18 16.59 11.15
N ARG A 17 -13.14 15.78 11.42
CA ARG A 17 -13.07 14.35 11.08
C ARG A 17 -13.14 14.07 9.57
N GLU A 18 -12.68 15.01 8.75
CA GLU A 18 -12.54 14.78 7.31
C GLU A 18 -11.17 14.15 7.04
N ALA A 19 -11.16 13.04 6.29
CA ALA A 19 -9.93 12.39 5.84
C ALA A 19 -9.38 13.05 4.58
N LYS A 20 -8.07 13.32 4.54
CA LYS A 20 -7.36 13.89 3.39
C LYS A 20 -6.07 13.12 3.15
N ILE A 21 -5.89 12.64 1.93
CA ILE A 21 -4.66 11.96 1.50
C ILE A 21 -3.52 12.99 1.39
N CYS A 22 -2.33 12.63 1.87
CA CYS A 22 -1.13 13.45 1.81
C CYS A 22 0.10 12.62 1.39
N ASP A 23 1.28 13.26 1.39
CA ASP A 23 2.57 12.66 1.01
C ASP A 23 2.63 12.16 -0.45
N PHE A 24 2.62 13.12 -1.37
CA PHE A 24 2.75 12.86 -2.81
C PHE A 24 4.22 12.72 -3.26
N GLY A 25 5.17 12.49 -2.34
CA GLY A 25 6.60 12.43 -2.68
C GLY A 25 6.96 11.33 -3.69
N LEU A 26 6.18 10.24 -3.69
CA LEU A 26 6.31 9.13 -4.63
C LEU A 26 5.30 9.19 -5.79
N ALA A 27 4.36 10.15 -5.76
CA ALA A 27 3.28 10.22 -6.72
C ALA A 27 3.78 10.57 -8.13
N ARG A 28 3.11 10.02 -9.14
CA ARG A 28 3.49 10.16 -10.56
C ARG A 28 2.27 10.25 -11.46
N ASP A 29 2.39 10.97 -12.58
CA ASP A 29 1.34 11.00 -13.57
C ASP A 29 1.56 9.95 -14.67
N ILE A 30 0.46 9.30 -15.09
CA ILE A 30 0.49 8.10 -15.94
C ILE A 30 0.90 8.44 -17.38
N MET A 31 0.71 9.70 -17.79
CA MET A 31 0.86 10.11 -19.18
C MET A 31 2.23 10.68 -19.55
N ASN A 32 3.07 11.08 -18.59
CA ASN A 32 4.21 11.97 -18.88
C ASN A 32 5.60 11.50 -18.43
N ASP A 33 5.75 10.28 -17.91
CA ASP A 33 7.02 9.89 -17.28
C ASP A 33 7.62 8.58 -17.83
N SER A 34 7.99 8.59 -19.12
CA SER A 34 8.69 7.49 -19.80
C SER A 34 10.18 7.39 -19.44
N ASN A 35 10.73 8.36 -18.70
CA ASN A 35 12.17 8.49 -18.44
C ASN A 35 12.56 8.24 -16.97
N TYR A 36 11.65 7.85 -16.09
CA TYR A 36 11.98 7.59 -14.70
C TYR A 36 12.56 6.19 -14.48
N VAL A 37 13.88 6.11 -14.44
CA VAL A 37 14.61 4.96 -13.90
C VAL A 37 14.50 5.00 -12.38
N VAL A 38 13.95 3.97 -11.74
CA VAL A 38 14.02 3.78 -10.28
C VAL A 38 15.51 3.65 -9.91
N LYS A 39 16.14 4.77 -9.56
CA LYS A 39 17.55 4.80 -9.13
C LYS A 39 17.65 4.48 -7.64
N GLY A 40 18.06 3.25 -7.31
CA GLY A 40 18.70 2.91 -6.03
C GLY A 40 17.83 2.29 -4.91
N ASN A 41 18.51 2.02 -3.78
CA ASN A 41 18.03 1.44 -2.51
C ASN A 41 16.98 2.31 -1.78
N ALA A 42 15.88 2.67 -2.44
CA ALA A 42 14.77 3.34 -1.77
C ALA A 42 14.13 2.38 -0.74
N ARG A 43 13.90 2.87 0.48
CA ARG A 43 13.08 2.14 1.46
C ARG A 43 11.63 2.16 0.96
N LEU A 44 11.19 1.05 0.36
CA LEU A 44 9.84 0.90 -0.17
C LEU A 44 8.88 0.39 0.92
N PRO A 45 7.60 0.81 0.90
CA PRO A 45 6.58 0.36 1.83
C PRO A 45 6.02 -1.01 1.41
N VAL A 46 6.88 -2.04 1.39
CA VAL A 46 6.60 -3.36 0.77
C VAL A 46 5.28 -4.00 1.20
N LYS A 47 4.87 -3.82 2.47
CA LYS A 47 3.60 -4.36 2.98
C LYS A 47 2.33 -3.70 2.40
N TRP A 48 2.45 -2.55 1.75
CA TRP A 48 1.32 -1.88 1.08
C TRP A 48 1.33 -2.08 -0.43
N MET A 49 2.44 -2.56 -0.99
CA MET A 49 2.63 -2.66 -2.44
C MET A 49 1.88 -3.84 -3.05
N ALA A 50 1.35 -3.61 -4.26
CA ALA A 50 0.74 -4.65 -5.07
C ALA A 50 1.79 -5.65 -5.59
N PRO A 51 1.42 -6.90 -5.90
CA PRO A 51 2.35 -7.91 -6.41
C PRO A 51 3.13 -7.45 -7.64
N GLU A 52 2.47 -6.83 -8.62
CA GLU A 52 3.10 -6.28 -9.83
C GLU A 52 4.09 -5.13 -9.51
N SER A 53 3.84 -4.37 -8.45
CA SER A 53 4.77 -3.33 -7.98
C SER A 53 5.98 -3.92 -7.27
N ILE A 54 5.81 -5.04 -6.54
CA ILE A 54 6.90 -5.72 -5.83
C ILE A 54 7.81 -6.47 -6.79
N PHE A 55 7.25 -7.21 -7.75
CA PHE A 55 8.00 -8.14 -8.60
C PHE A 55 8.42 -7.55 -9.94
N ASP A 56 7.59 -6.67 -10.51
CA ASP A 56 7.78 -6.17 -11.88
C ASP A 56 8.00 -4.65 -11.93
N CYS A 57 8.02 -3.97 -10.77
CA CYS A 57 8.12 -2.52 -10.64
C CYS A 57 7.03 -1.76 -11.42
N VAL A 58 5.86 -2.38 -11.62
CA VAL A 58 4.72 -1.79 -12.31
C VAL A 58 3.84 -1.03 -11.31
N TYR A 59 3.51 0.22 -11.63
CA TYR A 59 2.62 1.06 -10.82
C TYR A 59 1.47 1.54 -11.70
N THR A 60 0.25 1.34 -11.23
CA THR A 60 -0.99 1.71 -11.91
C THR A 60 -2.02 2.20 -10.89
N VAL A 61 -3.16 2.70 -11.37
CA VAL A 61 -4.31 2.94 -10.48
C VAL A 61 -4.72 1.66 -9.74
N GLN A 62 -4.61 0.48 -10.37
CA GLN A 62 -4.93 -0.79 -9.72
C GLN A 62 -3.95 -1.15 -8.60
N SER A 63 -2.68 -0.73 -8.71
CA SER A 63 -1.73 -0.89 -7.60
C SER A 63 -2.07 0.01 -6.40
N ASP A 64 -2.66 1.19 -6.63
CA ASP A 64 -3.20 2.03 -5.56
C ASP A 64 -4.48 1.40 -4.97
N VAL A 65 -5.30 0.71 -5.77
CA VAL A 65 -6.47 -0.05 -5.28
C VAL A 65 -6.04 -1.18 -4.34
N TRP A 66 -4.96 -1.90 -4.66
CA TRP A 66 -4.39 -2.89 -3.75
C TRP A 66 -3.96 -2.24 -2.42
N SER A 67 -3.22 -1.13 -2.51
CA SER A 67 -2.76 -0.36 -1.35
C SER A 67 -3.93 0.15 -0.50
N TYR A 68 -5.04 0.56 -1.14
CA TYR A 68 -6.29 0.92 -0.49
C TYR A 68 -6.92 -0.26 0.27
N GLY A 69 -6.83 -1.48 -0.25
CA GLY A 69 -7.25 -2.68 0.49
C GLY A 69 -6.44 -2.89 1.78
N ILE A 70 -5.13 -2.63 1.75
CA ILE A 70 -4.29 -2.65 2.94
C ILE A 70 -4.68 -1.51 3.91
N LEU A 71 -4.97 -0.31 3.39
CA LEU A 71 -5.47 0.82 4.19
C LEU A 71 -6.80 0.49 4.89
N LEU A 72 -7.74 -0.16 4.20
CA LEU A 72 -8.98 -0.63 4.82
C LEU A 72 -8.69 -1.61 5.97
N TRP A 73 -7.74 -2.53 5.77
CA TRP A 73 -7.31 -3.44 6.83
C TRP A 73 -6.71 -2.68 8.02
N GLU A 74 -5.88 -1.66 7.79
CA GLU A 74 -5.37 -0.78 8.85
C GLU A 74 -6.50 -0.09 9.62
N ILE A 75 -7.51 0.46 8.91
CA ILE A 75 -8.66 1.15 9.52
C ILE A 75 -9.44 0.19 10.42
N PHE A 76 -9.86 -0.95 9.89
CA PHE A 76 -10.69 -1.92 10.61
C PHE A 76 -9.92 -2.76 11.64
N SER A 77 -8.59 -2.66 11.67
CA SER A 77 -7.76 -3.23 12.74
C SER A 77 -7.37 -2.20 13.80
N LEU A 78 -7.86 -0.95 13.69
CA LEU A 78 -7.51 0.18 14.55
C LEU A 78 -6.00 0.50 14.54
N GLY A 79 -5.39 0.47 13.35
CA GLY A 79 -4.00 0.88 13.13
C GLY A 79 -2.95 -0.19 13.43
N LYS A 80 -3.33 -1.48 13.44
CA LYS A 80 -2.32 -2.55 13.52
C LYS A 80 -1.43 -2.53 12.27
N SER A 81 -0.18 -2.94 12.44
CA SER A 81 0.71 -3.14 11.28
C SER A 81 0.15 -4.24 10.37
N PRO A 82 0.05 -4.01 9.04
CA PRO A 82 -0.27 -5.06 8.09
C PRO A 82 0.66 -6.27 8.22
N TYR A 83 0.13 -7.45 7.88
CA TYR A 83 0.80 -8.74 8.03
C TYR A 83 1.41 -8.89 9.43
N PRO A 84 0.56 -8.93 10.48
CA PRO A 84 1.04 -8.98 11.86
C PRO A 84 1.96 -10.20 12.06
N SER A 85 3.03 -9.99 12.83
CA SER A 85 4.04 -11.01 13.13
C SER A 85 4.81 -11.56 11.92
N MET A 86 4.73 -10.92 10.75
CA MET A 86 5.52 -11.27 9.58
C MET A 86 6.58 -10.21 9.30
N ALA A 87 7.84 -10.64 9.26
CA ALA A 87 8.95 -9.86 8.74
C ALA A 87 8.91 -9.84 7.21
N VAL A 88 9.42 -8.76 6.61
CA VAL A 88 9.57 -8.67 5.15
C VAL A 88 10.84 -9.41 4.75
N ASP A 89 10.72 -10.71 4.51
CA ASP A 89 11.79 -11.61 4.12
C ASP A 89 11.37 -12.49 2.93
N THR A 90 12.22 -13.45 2.55
CA THR A 90 11.94 -14.40 1.46
C THR A 90 10.62 -15.16 1.62
N ARG A 91 10.17 -15.43 2.86
CA ARG A 91 8.90 -16.10 3.12
C ARG A 91 7.73 -15.18 2.81
N PHE A 92 7.81 -13.91 3.21
CA PHE A 92 6.81 -12.90 2.87
C PHE A 92 6.59 -12.80 1.35
N TYR A 93 7.68 -12.65 0.58
CA TYR A 93 7.58 -12.56 -0.89
C TYR A 93 6.94 -13.81 -1.52
N LYS A 94 7.28 -15.01 -1.04
CA LYS A 94 6.67 -16.26 -1.52
C LYS A 94 5.16 -16.33 -1.20
N MET A 95 4.74 -15.83 -0.04
CA MET A 95 3.32 -15.82 0.34
C MET A 95 2.51 -14.85 -0.52
N VAL A 96 3.01 -13.62 -0.70
CA VAL A 96 2.36 -12.62 -1.59
C VAL A 96 2.24 -13.16 -3.01
N LYS A 97 3.31 -13.77 -3.55
CA LYS A 97 3.30 -14.38 -4.89
C LYS A 97 2.29 -15.53 -5.03
N ARG A 98 1.97 -16.22 -3.92
CA ARG A 98 0.96 -17.29 -3.88
C ARG A 98 -0.47 -16.79 -3.66
N GLY A 99 -0.68 -15.48 -3.57
CA GLY A 99 -2.01 -14.89 -3.37
C GLY A 99 -2.48 -14.94 -1.92
N TYR A 100 -1.57 -15.02 -0.94
CA TYR A 100 -1.97 -14.92 0.46
C TYR A 100 -2.66 -13.59 0.75
N GLN A 101 -3.79 -13.64 1.46
CA GLN A 101 -4.53 -12.50 1.97
C GLN A 101 -4.59 -12.56 3.49
N MET A 102 -4.56 -11.39 4.14
CA MET A 102 -4.71 -11.30 5.60
C MET A 102 -6.10 -11.77 6.02
N SER A 103 -6.20 -12.30 7.24
CA SER A 103 -7.51 -12.56 7.84
C SER A 103 -8.30 -11.25 8.03
N GLN A 104 -9.62 -11.37 8.05
CA GLN A 104 -10.52 -10.27 8.38
C GLN A 104 -10.08 -9.60 9.71
N PRO A 105 -9.96 -8.26 9.75
CA PRO A 105 -9.59 -7.56 10.97
C PRO A 105 -10.78 -7.45 11.94
N ASP A 106 -10.49 -7.27 13.22
CA ASP A 106 -11.44 -7.40 14.33
C ASP A 106 -12.73 -6.56 14.20
N PHE A 107 -12.65 -5.38 13.57
CA PHE A 107 -13.77 -4.45 13.43
C PHE A 107 -14.31 -4.35 12.00
N ALA A 108 -13.88 -5.22 11.09
CA ALA A 108 -14.44 -5.25 9.75
C ALA A 108 -15.85 -5.88 9.75
N PRO A 109 -16.85 -5.26 9.11
CA PRO A 109 -18.17 -5.85 8.93
C PRO A 109 -18.11 -7.10 8.02
N PRO A 110 -19.14 -7.98 8.07
CA PRO A 110 -19.18 -9.26 7.34
C PRO A 110 -19.72 -9.15 5.89
N GLU A 111 -19.81 -7.94 5.34
CA GLU A 111 -20.49 -7.61 4.06
C GLU A 111 -20.13 -8.51 2.87
#